data_AF-A0A821IDJ6-F1
#
_entry.id   AF-A0A821IDJ6-F1
#
_cell.length_a   1.000
_cell.length_b   1.000
_cell.length_c   1.000
_cell.angle_alpha   90.00
_cell.angle_beta   90.00
_cell.angle_gamma   90.00
#
_symmetry.space_group_name_H-M   'P 1'
#
loop_
_entity.id
_entity.type
_entity.pdbx_description
1 polymer ?
#
loop_
_entity_poly.entity_id
_entity_poly.type
_entity_poly.pdbx_seq_one_letter_code
_entity_poly.pdbx_strand_id
1 'polypeptide(L)'
;DIVVNINHPTNDPDLFVPKHLCPVLKPHQIGGIRFMYDNIVESLQHFQRTRGLGCILAHSMGCGKTLQVIAFINTLLQHTIAKSVLIVVPINTIQNWLNEFNRWCPLNHSDIEYKRSFELYLINETSKKFTQRAKIVQNWSQTGGALILGYEMFRLMVIKKNSTTKTSKANALRPITPVVVDLEEEEKNFEAMEGNKLLSSFKEILYYVQFKSEQETLKYLLVI
;
A
#
# COMPACT_ATOMS: atom_id res chain seq x y z
N ASP A 1 -20.52 -12.18 -15.14
CA ASP A 1 -19.35 -12.03 -14.26
C ASP A 1 -18.05 -12.16 -15.05
N ILE A 2 -16.95 -11.61 -14.53
CA ILE A 2 -15.61 -11.66 -15.16
C ILE A 2 -14.69 -12.48 -14.25
N VAL A 3 -14.26 -13.65 -14.73
CA VAL A 3 -13.29 -14.50 -14.03
C VAL A 3 -11.88 -13.91 -14.15
N VAL A 4 -11.17 -13.82 -13.03
CA VAL A 4 -9.80 -13.30 -12.93
C VAL A 4 -8.77 -14.41 -13.11
N ASN A 5 -8.94 -15.55 -12.43
CA ASN A 5 -7.97 -16.63 -12.38
C ASN A 5 -8.27 -17.72 -13.43
N ILE A 6 -8.33 -17.40 -14.73
CA ILE A 6 -8.81 -18.36 -15.75
C ILE A 6 -8.06 -19.71 -15.72
N ASN A 7 -6.77 -19.70 -15.40
CA ASN A 7 -5.89 -20.87 -15.48
C ASN A 7 -5.61 -21.48 -14.09
N HIS A 8 -6.49 -21.29 -13.11
CA HIS A 8 -6.29 -21.84 -11.77
C HIS A 8 -6.39 -23.38 -11.74
N PRO A 9 -5.69 -24.06 -10.81
CA PRO A 9 -5.84 -25.49 -10.62
C PRO A 9 -7.29 -25.86 -10.29
N THR A 10 -7.77 -27.05 -10.65
CA THR A 10 -9.16 -27.51 -10.40
C THR A 10 -9.61 -27.49 -8.94
N ASN A 11 -8.67 -27.37 -7.99
CA ASN A 11 -8.96 -27.29 -6.57
C ASN A 11 -9.21 -25.85 -6.07
N ASP A 12 -8.83 -24.83 -6.85
CA ASP A 12 -9.13 -23.45 -6.52
C ASP A 12 -10.52 -23.10 -7.10
N PRO A 13 -11.29 -22.18 -6.47
CA PRO A 13 -12.54 -21.70 -7.02
C PRO A 13 -12.29 -20.60 -8.08
N ASP A 14 -13.28 -20.40 -8.96
CA ASP A 14 -13.33 -19.20 -9.79
C ASP A 14 -13.39 -17.95 -8.93
N LEU A 15 -12.49 -17.01 -9.20
CA LEU A 15 -12.44 -15.70 -8.58
C LEU A 15 -12.94 -14.65 -9.55
N PHE A 16 -13.82 -13.79 -9.08
CA PHE A 16 -14.51 -12.83 -9.93
C PHE A 16 -14.11 -11.40 -9.57
N VAL A 17 -14.02 -10.56 -10.60
CA VAL A 17 -13.99 -9.11 -10.43
C VAL A 17 -15.31 -8.65 -9.76
N PRO A 18 -15.29 -7.60 -8.92
CA PRO A 18 -16.51 -7.04 -8.35
C PRO A 18 -17.58 -6.77 -9.41
N LYS A 19 -18.81 -7.21 -9.15
CA LYS A 19 -19.91 -7.22 -10.14
C LYS A 19 -20.18 -5.83 -10.72
N HIS A 20 -20.13 -4.78 -9.91
CA HIS A 20 -20.37 -3.40 -10.35
C HIS A 20 -19.25 -2.84 -11.25
N LEU A 21 -18.05 -3.42 -11.21
CA LEU A 21 -16.95 -3.02 -12.10
C LEU A 21 -16.98 -3.73 -13.45
N CYS A 22 -17.67 -4.88 -13.54
CA CYS A 22 -17.78 -5.65 -14.77
C CYS A 22 -18.27 -4.84 -15.99
N PRO A 23 -19.33 -3.99 -15.91
CA PRO A 23 -19.80 -3.21 -17.06
C PRO A 23 -18.87 -2.05 -17.44
N VAL A 24 -17.99 -1.62 -16.54
CA VAL A 24 -17.12 -0.45 -16.75
C VAL A 24 -15.77 -0.85 -17.35
N LEU A 25 -15.26 -2.02 -16.95
CA LEU A 25 -13.94 -2.50 -17.36
C LEU A 25 -13.87 -2.80 -18.86
N LYS A 26 -12.80 -2.33 -19.48
CA LYS A 26 -12.49 -2.60 -20.89
C LYS A 26 -11.68 -3.90 -21.04
N PRO A 27 -11.71 -4.57 -22.21
CA PRO A 27 -10.99 -5.84 -22.43
C PRO A 27 -9.50 -5.78 -22.05
N HIS A 28 -8.79 -4.71 -22.41
CA HIS A 28 -7.37 -4.53 -22.06
C HIS A 28 -7.15 -4.37 -20.55
N GLN A 29 -8.14 -3.80 -19.83
CA GLN A 29 -8.09 -3.65 -18.38
C GLN A 29 -8.29 -4.99 -17.68
N ILE A 30 -9.21 -5.81 -18.19
CA ILE A 30 -9.41 -7.19 -17.72
C ILE A 30 -8.12 -7.99 -17.92
N GLY A 31 -7.49 -7.89 -19.09
CA GLY A 31 -6.17 -8.49 -19.34
C GLY A 31 -5.11 -8.07 -18.32
N GLY A 32 -5.04 -6.78 -17.97
CA GLY A 32 -4.13 -6.28 -16.94
C GLY A 32 -4.42 -6.82 -15.53
N ILE A 33 -5.69 -6.96 -15.15
CA ILE A 33 -6.09 -7.55 -13.86
C ILE A 33 -5.67 -9.01 -13.78
N ARG A 34 -5.92 -9.78 -14.84
CA ARG A 34 -5.53 -11.20 -14.94
C ARG A 34 -4.01 -11.35 -14.88
N PHE A 35 -3.29 -10.51 -15.62
CA PHE A 35 -1.83 -10.48 -15.58
C PHE A 35 -1.29 -10.22 -14.16
N MET A 36 -1.85 -9.25 -13.43
CA MET A 36 -1.46 -9.03 -12.04
C MET A 36 -1.74 -10.26 -11.17
N TYR A 37 -2.90 -10.89 -11.32
CA TYR A 37 -3.24 -12.09 -10.57
C TYR A 37 -2.29 -13.25 -10.86
N ASP A 38 -2.01 -13.52 -12.14
CA ASP A 38 -1.16 -14.64 -12.56
C ASP A 38 0.28 -14.49 -12.05
N ASN A 39 0.79 -13.25 -11.89
CA ASN A 39 2.15 -13.01 -11.40
C ASN A 39 2.21 -12.87 -9.88
N ILE A 40 1.24 -12.20 -9.26
CA ILE A 40 1.27 -11.89 -7.83
C ILE A 40 0.70 -13.05 -7.01
N VAL A 41 -0.40 -13.64 -7.49
CA VAL A 41 -1.14 -14.66 -6.75
C VAL A 41 -0.78 -16.07 -7.23
N GLU A 42 -0.71 -16.27 -8.55
CA GLU A 42 -0.54 -17.56 -9.23
C GLU A 42 -1.67 -18.56 -8.93
N SER A 43 -1.78 -19.01 -7.68
CA SER A 43 -2.87 -19.84 -7.14
C SER A 43 -3.06 -19.54 -5.65
N LEU A 44 -4.24 -19.82 -5.10
CA LEU A 44 -4.52 -19.57 -3.68
C LEU A 44 -3.61 -20.37 -2.76
N GLN A 45 -3.29 -21.62 -3.12
CA GLN A 45 -2.36 -22.45 -2.34
C GLN A 45 -0.93 -21.95 -2.41
N HIS A 46 -0.45 -21.58 -3.60
CA HIS A 46 0.91 -21.06 -3.77
C HIS A 46 1.07 -19.74 -3.04
N PHE A 47 0.09 -18.84 -3.17
CA PHE A 47 0.04 -17.55 -2.49
C PHE A 47 0.19 -17.68 -0.97
N GLN A 48 -0.29 -18.77 -0.36
CA GLN A 48 -0.12 -18.99 1.07
C GLN A 48 1.32 -19.35 1.46
N ARG A 49 2.01 -20.11 0.60
CA ARG A 49 3.30 -20.75 0.89
C ARG A 49 4.50 -19.93 0.43
N THR A 50 4.34 -19.08 -0.57
CA THR A 50 5.44 -18.31 -1.15
C THR A 50 5.18 -16.82 -1.09
N ARG A 51 6.20 -16.06 -1.48
CA ARG A 51 6.12 -14.60 -1.62
C ARG A 51 5.52 -14.21 -2.99
N GLY A 52 5.10 -15.15 -3.84
CA GLY A 52 4.72 -14.89 -5.23
C GLY A 52 5.78 -14.12 -6.02
N LEU A 53 5.42 -13.64 -7.22
CA LEU A 53 6.27 -12.80 -8.05
C LEU A 53 5.78 -11.35 -8.05
N GLY A 54 6.65 -10.43 -8.42
CA GLY A 54 6.27 -9.04 -8.72
C GLY A 54 5.81 -8.92 -10.17
N CYS A 55 5.16 -7.80 -10.51
CA CYS A 55 4.79 -7.51 -11.90
C CYS A 55 4.91 -6.01 -12.21
N ILE A 56 5.07 -5.68 -13.49
CA ILE A 56 5.14 -4.30 -13.99
C ILE A 56 4.04 -4.10 -15.03
N LEU A 57 3.12 -3.16 -14.79
CA LEU A 57 2.08 -2.78 -15.74
C LEU A 57 2.59 -1.69 -16.70
N ALA A 58 3.18 -2.11 -17.83
CA ALA A 58 3.79 -1.20 -18.81
C ALA A 58 2.84 -0.69 -19.92
N HIS A 59 1.52 -0.82 -19.77
CA HIS A 59 0.56 -0.30 -20.75
C HIS A 59 0.65 1.23 -20.92
N SER A 60 0.30 1.71 -22.11
CA SER A 60 0.29 3.12 -22.49
C SER A 60 -0.42 4.04 -21.48
N MET A 61 -0.02 5.31 -21.45
CA MET A 61 -0.71 6.34 -20.66
C MET A 61 -2.17 6.48 -21.10
N GLY A 62 -3.07 6.79 -20.17
CA GLY A 62 -4.50 6.95 -20.46
C GLY A 62 -5.32 5.65 -20.51
N CYS A 63 -4.72 4.45 -20.43
CA CYS A 63 -5.45 3.18 -20.49
C CYS A 63 -6.26 2.82 -19.21
N GLY A 64 -6.33 3.72 -18.22
CA GLY A 64 -7.04 3.50 -16.96
C GLY A 64 -6.37 2.47 -16.04
N LYS A 65 -5.04 2.57 -15.87
CA LYS A 65 -4.26 1.67 -14.98
C LYS A 65 -4.74 1.71 -13.53
N THR A 66 -5.13 2.89 -13.04
CA THR A 66 -5.64 3.06 -11.67
C THR A 66 -6.86 2.18 -11.41
N LEU A 67 -7.83 2.14 -12.33
CA LEU A 67 -9.01 1.28 -12.22
C LEU A 67 -8.63 -0.21 -12.22
N GLN A 68 -7.69 -0.62 -13.08
CA GLN A 68 -7.20 -2.02 -13.10
C GLN A 68 -6.65 -2.41 -11.73
N VAL A 69 -5.82 -1.54 -11.16
CA VAL A 69 -5.21 -1.75 -9.86
C VAL A 69 -6.24 -1.79 -8.74
N ILE A 70 -7.19 -0.85 -8.71
CA ILE A 70 -8.25 -0.83 -7.69
C ILE A 70 -9.08 -2.12 -7.75
N ALA A 71 -9.48 -2.54 -8.96
CA ALA A 71 -10.23 -3.78 -9.16
C ALA A 71 -9.43 -5.01 -8.70
N PHE A 72 -8.13 -5.03 -8.99
CA PHE A 72 -7.22 -6.09 -8.53
C PHE A 72 -7.07 -6.11 -7.01
N ILE A 73 -6.80 -4.96 -6.37
CA ILE A 73 -6.69 -4.86 -4.90
C ILE A 73 -7.96 -5.34 -4.22
N ASN A 74 -9.12 -4.96 -4.76
CA ASN A 74 -10.39 -5.42 -4.22
C ASN A 74 -10.54 -6.94 -4.33
N THR A 75 -10.23 -7.50 -5.49
CA THR A 75 -10.26 -8.95 -5.71
C THR A 75 -9.25 -9.67 -4.79
N LEU A 76 -8.04 -9.14 -4.65
CA LEU A 76 -6.97 -9.66 -3.82
C LEU A 76 -7.39 -9.73 -2.34
N LEU A 77 -7.87 -8.62 -1.79
CA LEU A 77 -8.29 -8.53 -0.38
C LEU A 77 -9.56 -9.34 -0.08
N GLN A 78 -10.43 -9.54 -1.07
CA GLN A 78 -11.66 -10.31 -0.90
C GLN A 78 -11.45 -11.82 -0.99
N HIS A 79 -10.53 -12.28 -1.84
CA HIS A 79 -10.42 -13.68 -2.22
C HIS A 79 -9.13 -14.37 -1.77
N THR A 80 -8.16 -13.62 -1.24
CA THR A 80 -6.90 -14.19 -0.76
C THR A 80 -6.72 -13.94 0.74
N ILE A 81 -5.66 -14.51 1.32
CA ILE A 81 -5.30 -14.25 2.71
C ILE A 81 -4.58 -12.90 2.91
N ALA A 82 -4.42 -12.10 1.85
CA ALA A 82 -3.82 -10.78 1.94
C ALA A 82 -4.68 -9.87 2.82
N LYS A 83 -4.06 -9.27 3.83
CA LYS A 83 -4.75 -8.33 4.73
C LYS A 83 -4.49 -6.87 4.38
N SER A 84 -3.29 -6.56 3.89
CA SER A 84 -2.81 -5.18 3.76
C SER A 84 -2.13 -4.95 2.42
N VAL A 85 -2.41 -3.80 1.80
CA VAL A 85 -1.80 -3.35 0.54
C VAL A 85 -1.23 -1.94 0.71
N LEU A 86 0.02 -1.74 0.31
CA LEU A 86 0.68 -0.44 0.31
C LEU A 86 0.76 0.12 -1.11
N ILE A 87 0.30 1.36 -1.28
CA ILE A 87 0.25 2.09 -2.54
C ILE A 87 1.15 3.32 -2.42
N VAL A 88 2.28 3.29 -3.11
CA VAL A 88 3.24 4.40 -3.13
C VAL A 88 3.18 5.08 -4.49
N VAL A 89 2.85 6.38 -4.50
CA VAL A 89 2.53 7.13 -5.72
C VAL A 89 3.16 8.53 -5.70
N PRO A 90 3.25 9.25 -6.83
CA PRO A 90 3.65 10.66 -6.82
C PRO A 90 2.70 11.49 -5.95
N ILE A 91 3.24 12.43 -5.16
CA ILE A 91 2.47 13.21 -4.17
C ILE A 91 1.26 13.92 -4.80
N ASN A 92 1.44 14.43 -6.02
CA ASN A 92 0.42 15.15 -6.78
C ASN A 92 -0.75 14.26 -7.25
N THR A 93 -0.60 12.93 -7.18
CA THR A 93 -1.62 11.98 -7.64
C THR A 93 -2.39 11.33 -6.49
N ILE A 94 -1.97 11.54 -5.24
CA ILE A 94 -2.59 10.90 -4.06
C ILE A 94 -4.09 11.21 -3.97
N GLN A 95 -4.49 12.47 -4.20
CA GLN A 95 -5.91 12.84 -4.18
C GLN A 95 -6.68 12.21 -5.33
N ASN A 96 -6.07 12.08 -6.52
CA ASN A 96 -6.69 11.37 -7.63
C ASN A 96 -6.92 9.89 -7.30
N TRP A 97 -5.93 9.24 -6.69
CA TRP A 97 -6.06 7.86 -6.20
C TRP A 97 -7.20 7.70 -5.19
N LEU A 98 -7.30 8.59 -4.21
CA LEU A 98 -8.40 8.61 -3.24
C LEU A 98 -9.75 8.75 -3.93
N ASN A 99 -9.88 9.68 -4.88
CA ASN A 99 -11.11 9.91 -5.63
C ASN A 99 -11.50 8.69 -6.47
N GLU A 100 -10.54 8.06 -7.13
CA GLU A 100 -10.75 6.84 -7.91
C GLU A 100 -11.21 5.68 -7.01
N PHE A 101 -10.61 5.50 -5.82
CA PHE A 101 -11.10 4.52 -4.84
C PHE A 101 -12.53 4.81 -4.41
N ASN A 102 -12.87 6.06 -4.09
CA ASN A 102 -14.20 6.42 -3.66
C ASN A 102 -15.23 6.29 -4.79
N ARG A 103 -14.82 6.49 -6.05
CA ARG A 103 -15.66 6.31 -7.24
C ARG A 103 -15.92 4.83 -7.53
N TRP A 104 -14.89 4.01 -7.52
CA TRP A 104 -14.96 2.62 -7.98
C TRP A 104 -15.17 1.61 -6.86
N CYS A 105 -14.83 1.94 -5.61
CA CYS A 105 -14.97 1.10 -4.43
C CYS A 105 -15.38 1.95 -3.21
N PRO A 106 -16.58 2.55 -3.21
CA PRO A 106 -17.03 3.39 -2.10
C PRO A 106 -17.21 2.60 -0.80
N LEU A 107 -16.94 3.26 0.33
CA LEU A 107 -17.19 2.68 1.66
C LEU A 107 -18.67 2.70 2.04
N ASN A 108 -19.39 3.76 1.72
CA ASN A 108 -20.82 3.89 1.96
C ASN A 108 -21.41 4.68 0.78
N HIS A 109 -22.14 4.01 -0.10
CA HIS A 109 -22.90 4.68 -1.16
C HIS A 109 -24.33 4.15 -1.13
N SER A 110 -25.32 5.04 -1.02
CA SER A 110 -26.74 4.67 -0.96
C SER A 110 -27.23 4.04 -2.26
N ASP A 111 -26.64 4.43 -3.38
CA ASP A 111 -27.18 4.13 -4.72
C ASP A 111 -26.50 2.94 -5.41
N ILE A 112 -25.54 2.29 -4.75
CA ILE A 112 -24.79 1.16 -5.32
C ILE A 112 -24.92 -0.02 -4.35
N GLU A 113 -25.35 -1.17 -4.85
CA GLU A 113 -25.44 -2.44 -4.10
C GLU A 113 -24.06 -3.00 -3.66
N TYR A 114 -22.99 -2.24 -3.90
CA TYR A 114 -21.62 -2.62 -3.59
C TYR A 114 -21.05 -1.75 -2.46
N LYS A 115 -20.51 -2.43 -1.45
CA LYS A 115 -19.78 -1.83 -0.35
C LYS A 115 -18.35 -2.36 -0.32
N ARG A 116 -17.35 -1.46 -0.31
CA ARG A 116 -15.95 -1.84 -0.10
C ARG A 116 -15.79 -2.57 1.24
N SER A 117 -15.13 -3.72 1.21
CA SER A 117 -14.93 -4.60 2.38
C SER A 117 -13.71 -4.27 3.22
N PHE A 118 -12.94 -3.25 2.85
CA PHE A 118 -11.68 -2.88 3.50
C PHE A 118 -11.58 -1.36 3.74
N GLU A 119 -10.74 -0.98 4.69
CA GLU A 119 -10.47 0.43 5.02
C GLU A 119 -9.40 1.05 4.12
N LEU A 120 -9.53 2.35 3.87
CA LEU A 120 -8.57 3.11 3.08
C LEU A 120 -7.88 4.15 3.97
N TYR A 121 -6.58 3.99 4.13
CA TYR A 121 -5.72 4.87 4.90
C TYR A 121 -4.94 5.79 3.97
N LEU A 122 -4.72 7.01 4.44
CA LEU A 122 -4.04 8.04 3.67
C LEU A 122 -3.01 8.75 4.55
N ILE A 123 -1.77 8.84 4.07
CA ILE A 123 -0.76 9.72 4.63
C ILE A 123 -0.43 10.79 3.58
N ASN A 124 -0.79 12.03 3.90
CA ASN A 124 -0.59 13.21 3.06
C ASN A 124 0.13 14.33 3.86
N GLU A 125 0.31 15.50 3.26
CA GLU A 125 0.95 16.66 3.90
C GLU A 125 0.21 17.20 5.13
N THR A 126 -1.09 16.90 5.29
CA THR A 126 -1.86 17.38 6.45
C THR A 126 -1.50 16.62 7.73
N SER A 127 -0.99 15.40 7.60
CA SER A 127 -0.37 14.65 8.72
C SER A 127 1.03 15.18 9.04
N LYS A 128 1.10 16.42 9.55
CA LYS A 128 2.38 17.12 9.76
C LYS A 128 3.29 16.45 10.78
N LYS A 129 2.71 15.81 11.81
CA LYS A 129 3.46 15.21 12.93
C LYS A 129 3.76 13.74 12.69
N PHE A 130 4.97 13.30 13.01
CA PHE A 130 5.37 11.89 12.95
C PHE A 130 4.41 10.97 13.73
N THR A 131 3.99 11.35 14.94
CA THR A 131 3.09 10.55 15.79
C THR A 131 1.75 10.24 15.11
N GLN A 132 1.23 11.18 14.31
CA GLN A 132 -0.03 10.97 13.57
C GLN A 132 0.18 9.94 12.45
N ARG A 133 1.30 10.02 11.73
CA ARG A 133 1.66 9.07 10.67
C ARG A 133 1.86 7.67 11.24
N ALA A 134 2.61 7.57 12.34
CA ALA A 134 2.82 6.33 13.07
C ALA A 134 1.50 5.67 13.49
N LYS A 135 0.55 6.47 14.02
CA LYS A 135 -0.78 5.98 14.39
C LYS A 135 -1.58 5.46 13.18
N ILE A 136 -1.51 6.15 12.04
CA ILE A 136 -2.18 5.72 10.80
C ILE A 136 -1.63 4.36 10.34
N VAL A 137 -0.30 4.23 10.29
CA VAL A 137 0.36 2.98 9.87
C VAL A 137 0.05 1.85 10.85
N GLN A 138 0.11 2.12 12.15
CA GLN A 138 -0.20 1.14 13.19
C GLN A 138 -1.64 0.65 13.05
N ASN A 139 -2.59 1.55 12.85
CA ASN A 139 -3.98 1.18 12.63
C ASN A 139 -4.12 0.31 11.39
N TRP A 140 -3.58 0.75 10.24
CA TRP A 140 -3.61 0.00 8.98
C TRP A 140 -2.98 -1.40 9.09
N SER A 141 -1.85 -1.52 9.81
CA SER A 141 -1.19 -2.80 10.06
C SER A 141 -2.09 -3.77 10.86
N GLN A 142 -2.85 -3.24 11.83
CA GLN A 142 -3.72 -4.05 12.68
C GLN A 142 -5.06 -4.43 12.01
N THR A 143 -5.68 -3.51 11.28
CA THR A 143 -7.01 -3.67 10.70
C THR A 143 -6.97 -4.22 9.28
N GLY A 144 -5.86 -4.05 8.56
CA GLY A 144 -5.75 -4.35 7.14
C GLY A 144 -6.34 -3.26 6.24
N GLY A 145 -6.46 -3.55 4.96
CA GLY A 145 -6.91 -2.66 3.91
C GLY A 145 -5.78 -2.02 3.11
N ALA A 146 -6.05 -0.86 2.52
CA ALA A 146 -5.11 -0.20 1.62
C ALA A 146 -4.57 1.10 2.25
N LEU A 147 -3.26 1.31 2.19
CA LEU A 147 -2.60 2.55 2.61
C LEU A 147 -2.00 3.27 1.40
N ILE A 148 -2.36 4.54 1.21
CA ILE A 148 -1.82 5.41 0.17
C ILE A 148 -0.86 6.42 0.78
N LEU A 149 0.34 6.56 0.19
CA LEU A 149 1.28 7.61 0.55
C LEU A 149 2.17 8.05 -0.62
N GLY A 150 2.76 9.23 -0.46
CA GLY A 150 3.73 9.76 -1.40
C GLY A 150 5.11 9.11 -1.29
N TYR A 151 5.85 9.08 -2.40
CA TYR A 151 7.26 8.61 -2.43
C TYR A 151 8.14 9.23 -1.35
N GLU A 152 8.10 10.56 -1.19
CA GLU A 152 8.95 11.24 -0.21
C GLU A 152 8.57 10.86 1.23
N MET A 153 7.27 10.71 1.51
CA MET A 153 6.81 10.27 2.82
C MET A 153 7.26 8.84 3.11
N PHE A 154 7.14 7.94 2.13
CA PHE A 154 7.61 6.57 2.23
C PHE A 154 9.12 6.55 2.55
N ARG A 155 9.91 7.31 1.80
CA ARG A 155 11.34 7.45 1.97
C ARG A 155 11.71 7.96 3.38
N LEU A 156 11.04 9.00 3.85
CA LEU A 156 11.26 9.57 5.19
C LEU A 156 10.96 8.57 6.31
N MET A 157 9.91 7.75 6.16
CA MET A 157 9.55 6.74 7.16
C MET A 157 10.46 5.52 7.13
N VAL A 158 11.06 5.20 5.97
CA VAL A 158 11.95 4.05 5.78
C VAL A 158 13.40 4.33 6.21
N ILE A 159 13.92 5.54 5.97
CA ILE A 159 15.36 5.82 6.07
C ILE A 159 15.86 6.09 7.51
N LYS A 160 14.99 6.08 8.55
CA LYS A 160 15.45 6.36 9.93
C LYS A 160 16.40 5.26 10.43
N LYS A 161 17.70 5.58 10.43
CA LYS A 161 18.84 4.72 10.77
C LYS A 161 19.36 5.08 12.16
N ASN A 162 19.66 4.04 12.94
CA ASN A 162 20.37 4.01 14.22
C ASN A 162 21.33 5.20 14.45
N SER A 163 20.94 6.15 15.31
CA SER A 163 21.90 7.08 15.91
C SER A 163 22.44 6.44 17.18
N THR A 164 23.50 5.65 17.04
CA THR A 164 24.40 5.38 18.15
C THR A 164 25.17 6.64 18.48
N THR A 165 24.88 7.25 19.64
CA THR A 165 25.81 7.98 20.53
C THR A 165 27.07 8.62 19.90
N LYS A 166 27.15 9.97 19.88
CA LYS A 166 28.18 10.78 20.58
C LYS A 166 28.16 12.29 20.24
N THR A 167 28.00 13.10 21.31
CA THR A 167 28.83 14.27 21.70
C THR A 167 28.75 15.60 20.91
N SER A 168 27.89 16.50 21.41
CA SER A 168 28.07 17.93 21.77
C SER A 168 29.01 18.90 21.01
N LYS A 169 28.42 20.11 20.76
CA LYS A 169 28.96 21.50 20.63
C LYS A 169 29.49 21.99 19.26
N ALA A 170 28.80 22.98 18.66
CA ALA A 170 29.21 24.40 18.60
C ALA A 170 28.30 25.26 17.69
N ASN A 171 28.08 26.52 18.10
CA ASN A 171 27.28 27.57 17.47
C ASN A 171 27.82 28.04 16.10
N ALA A 172 26.95 28.40 15.14
CA ALA A 172 27.00 29.69 14.39
C ALA A 172 25.92 29.82 13.29
N LEU A 173 25.31 31.01 13.25
CA LEU A 173 24.66 31.73 12.12
C LEU A 173 23.46 31.07 11.42
N ARG A 174 22.28 31.72 11.52
CA ARG A 174 21.07 31.39 10.76
C ARG A 174 21.09 32.05 9.38
N PRO A 175 20.93 31.29 8.29
CA PRO A 175 20.25 31.74 7.10
C PRO A 175 18.89 31.03 6.95
N ILE A 176 17.95 31.75 6.33
CA ILE A 176 16.58 31.34 6.04
C ILE A 176 16.53 29.90 5.52
N THR A 177 15.85 28.98 6.23
CA THR A 177 15.79 27.56 5.88
C THR A 177 14.37 26.99 6.06
N PRO A 178 13.99 25.98 5.24
CA PRO A 178 12.64 25.43 5.18
C PRO A 178 12.27 24.76 6.50
N VAL A 179 10.98 24.81 6.85
CA VAL A 179 10.34 24.21 8.04
C VAL A 179 11.21 23.13 8.70
N VAL A 180 12.02 23.56 9.67
CA VAL A 180 12.79 22.67 10.53
C VAL A 180 11.77 22.04 11.47
N VAL A 181 11.31 20.85 11.12
CA VAL A 181 10.65 19.96 12.07
C VAL A 181 11.70 19.69 13.14
N ASP A 182 11.40 20.06 14.38
CA ASP A 182 12.31 20.00 15.50
C ASP A 182 12.64 18.52 15.82
N LEU A 183 13.73 18.04 15.25
CA LEU A 183 14.13 16.62 15.25
C LEU A 183 14.37 16.09 16.67
N GLU A 184 14.71 16.96 17.62
CA GLU A 184 15.00 16.60 19.01
C GLU A 184 13.73 16.28 19.81
N GLU A 185 12.61 16.96 19.55
CA GLU A 185 11.30 16.62 20.13
C GLU A 185 10.73 15.34 19.51
N GLU A 186 10.98 15.10 18.22
CA GLU A 186 10.58 13.85 17.55
C GLU A 186 11.41 12.64 18.01
N GLU A 187 12.65 12.84 18.46
CA GLU A 187 13.54 11.78 18.97
C GLU A 187 13.07 11.24 20.34
N LYS A 188 12.66 12.12 21.27
CA LYS A 188 12.04 11.70 22.54
C LYS A 188 10.69 10.99 22.36
N ASN A 189 9.89 11.44 21.41
CA ASN A 189 8.62 10.78 21.07
C ASN A 189 8.84 9.43 20.38
N PHE A 190 9.96 9.27 19.68
CA PHE A 190 10.37 8.04 19.03
C PHE A 190 10.81 6.98 20.04
N GLU A 191 11.66 7.31 21.01
CA GLU A 191 12.07 6.39 22.08
C GLU A 191 10.86 5.89 22.90
N ALA A 192 9.84 6.73 23.09
CA ALA A 192 8.58 6.34 23.73
C ALA A 192 7.70 5.41 22.87
N MET A 193 7.83 5.46 21.53
CA MET A 193 7.13 4.60 20.57
C MET A 193 7.94 3.35 20.17
N GLU A 194 9.23 3.30 20.49
CA GLU A 194 10.18 2.22 20.14
C GLU A 194 9.95 0.91 20.93
N GLY A 195 8.74 0.72 21.45
CA GLY A 195 8.17 -0.58 21.77
C GLY A 195 7.80 -1.37 20.50
N ASN A 196 8.80 -1.77 19.72
CA ASN A 196 8.85 -2.94 18.83
C ASN A 196 7.80 -3.20 17.73
N LYS A 197 6.75 -2.38 17.50
CA LYS A 197 5.69 -2.71 16.51
C LYS A 197 5.68 -1.92 15.21
N LEU A 198 6.07 -0.64 15.22
CA LEU A 198 5.99 0.20 14.02
C LEU A 198 7.16 -0.07 13.07
N LEU A 199 8.37 -0.15 13.63
CA LEU A 199 9.57 -0.50 12.88
C LEU A 199 9.54 -1.97 12.42
N SER A 200 8.88 -2.89 13.15
CA SER A 200 8.64 -4.25 12.66
C SER A 200 7.64 -4.24 11.50
N SER A 201 6.52 -3.52 11.63
CA SER A 201 5.56 -3.33 10.54
C SER A 201 6.23 -2.76 9.30
N PHE A 202 7.12 -1.77 9.44
CA PHE A 202 7.87 -1.20 8.30
C PHE A 202 9.03 -2.09 7.81
N LYS A 203 9.72 -2.85 8.67
CA LYS A 203 10.75 -3.82 8.27
C LYS A 203 10.15 -5.00 7.49
N GLU A 204 8.94 -5.44 7.87
CA GLU A 204 8.15 -6.39 7.07
C GLU A 204 7.79 -5.78 5.70
N ILE A 205 7.46 -4.47 5.63
CA ILE A 205 7.14 -3.77 4.37
C ILE A 205 8.38 -3.66 3.48
N LEU A 206 9.54 -3.40 4.10
CA LEU A 206 10.82 -3.18 3.43
C LEU A 206 11.40 -4.43 2.76
N TYR A 207 10.91 -5.62 3.12
CA TYR A 207 11.37 -6.87 2.53
C TYR A 207 11.06 -7.03 1.03
N TYR A 208 10.27 -6.14 0.43
CA TYR A 208 9.91 -6.21 -1.00
C TYR A 208 10.74 -5.32 -1.93
N VAL A 209 11.52 -4.36 -1.39
CA VAL A 209 12.38 -3.49 -2.22
C VAL A 209 13.84 -3.96 -2.23
N GLN A 210 14.22 -4.87 -1.32
CA GLN A 210 15.56 -5.43 -1.27
C GLN A 210 15.53 -6.95 -1.10
N PHE A 211 16.15 -7.64 -2.04
CA PHE A 211 16.36 -9.07 -2.06
C PHE A 211 16.90 -9.59 -0.70
N LYS A 212 16.26 -10.65 -0.18
CA LYS A 212 16.79 -11.72 0.73
C LYS A 212 16.88 -11.51 2.26
N SER A 213 16.18 -12.41 3.02
CA SER A 213 16.41 -12.85 4.43
C SER A 213 15.46 -12.39 5.58
N GLU A 214 14.25 -12.94 5.69
CA GLU A 214 13.81 -13.72 6.89
C GLU A 214 12.77 -12.98 7.73
N GLN A 215 11.73 -13.75 8.12
CA GLN A 215 10.68 -13.52 9.12
C GLN A 215 9.62 -12.42 8.89
N GLU A 216 8.37 -12.90 8.97
CA GLU A 216 7.06 -12.23 9.17
C GLU A 216 6.43 -11.39 8.04
N THR A 217 5.10 -11.25 8.12
CA THR A 217 4.15 -11.45 7.01
C THR A 217 3.64 -10.13 6.43
N LEU A 218 4.20 -9.70 5.29
CA LEU A 218 3.57 -8.71 4.42
C LEU A 218 3.68 -9.12 2.96
N LYS A 219 2.54 -9.09 2.26
CA LYS A 219 2.43 -9.77 0.97
C LYS A 219 2.71 -8.91 -0.25
N TYR A 220 2.28 -7.65 -0.43
CA TYR A 220 2.74 -6.87 -1.60
C TYR A 220 2.77 -5.34 -1.41
N LEU A 221 3.82 -4.73 -1.96
CA LEU A 221 3.96 -3.31 -2.26
C LEU A 221 3.60 -3.12 -3.74
N LEU A 222 2.64 -2.25 -4.03
CA LEU A 222 2.35 -1.84 -5.40
C LEU A 222 2.93 -0.44 -5.62
N VAL A 223 4.04 -0.39 -6.36
CA VAL A 223 4.66 0.88 -6.80
C VAL A 223 4.12 1.21 -8.19
N ILE A 224 3.51 2.39 -8.33
CA ILE A 224 2.99 2.91 -9.61
C ILE A 224 3.60 4.27 -9.91
#